data_AF-A0A4R4S6I2-F1
#
_entry.id   AF-A0A4R4S6I2-F1
#
_cell.length_a   1.000
_cell.length_b   1.000
_cell.length_c   1.000
_cell.angle_alpha   90.00
_cell.angle_beta   90.00
_cell.angle_gamma   90.00
#
_symmetry.space_group_name_H-M   'P 1'
#
loop_
_entity.id
_entity.type
_entity.pdbx_description
1 polymer ?
#
loop_
_entity_poly.entity_id
_entity_poly.type
_entity_poly.pdbx_seq_one_letter_code
_entity_poly.pdbx_strand_id
1 'polypeptide(L)'
;MYEVSDKVAVITLNRPEAANARTGALLDGLDAAWAPADEDVRVIVQKVNGRHFSAGHDLKAREGAPEKLTLEWIYSMETRWYQ
;
A
#
# COMPACT_ATOMS: atom_id res chain seq x y z
N MET A 1 -3.09 5.60 8.47
CA MET A 1 -3.16 6.90 9.19
C MET A 1 -2.53 7.95 8.28
N TYR A 2 -3.12 9.13 8.17
CA TYR A 2 -2.72 10.22 7.26
C TYR A 2 -2.69 11.54 8.04
N GLU A 3 -1.58 12.27 7.95
CA GLU A 3 -1.36 13.56 8.62
C GLU A 3 -0.61 14.51 7.67
N VAL A 4 -0.88 15.82 7.74
CA VAL A 4 -0.16 16.84 6.97
C VAL A 4 0.30 17.97 7.90
N SER A 5 1.58 18.31 7.85
CA SER A 5 2.16 19.49 8.51
C SER A 5 3.27 20.07 7.66
N ASP A 6 3.38 21.40 7.59
CA ASP A 6 4.46 22.10 6.88
C ASP A 6 4.71 21.60 5.45
N LYS A 7 3.62 21.30 4.71
CA LYS A 7 3.64 20.75 3.35
C LYS A 7 4.24 19.33 3.26
N VAL A 8 4.37 18.62 4.37
CA VAL A 8 4.79 17.22 4.44
C VAL A 8 3.60 16.35 4.83
N ALA A 9 3.21 15.43 3.95
CA ALA A 9 2.21 14.41 4.27
C ALA A 9 2.91 13.16 4.82
N VAL A 10 2.43 12.64 5.94
CA VAL A 10 2.92 11.41 6.55
C VAL A 10 1.86 10.33 6.44
N ILE A 11 2.19 9.25 5.75
CA ILE A 11 1.33 8.07 5.60
C ILE A 11 1.93 6.93 6.40
N THR A 12 1.22 6.44 7.41
CA THR A 12 1.73 5.36 8.27
C THR A 12 1.06 4.02 7.95
N LEU A 13 1.87 3.03 7.52
CA LEU A 13 1.46 1.63 7.46
C LEU A 13 1.37 1.04 8.87
N ASN A 14 0.27 0.35 9.16
CA ASN A 14 -0.02 -0.14 10.51
C ASN A 14 -0.56 -1.58 10.49
N ARG A 15 0.23 -2.50 9.93
CA ARG A 15 0.03 -3.96 10.02
C ARG A 15 1.29 -4.65 10.57
N PRO A 16 1.82 -4.22 11.74
CA PRO A 16 3.08 -4.73 12.27
C PRO A 16 3.08 -6.24 12.50
N GLU A 17 1.93 -6.83 12.84
CA GLU A 17 1.70 -8.26 13.04
C GLU A 17 1.90 -9.09 11.76
N ALA A 18 1.72 -8.47 10.59
CA ALA A 18 1.96 -9.05 9.28
C ALA A 18 3.24 -8.49 8.63
N ALA A 19 4.16 -7.91 9.42
CA ALA A 19 5.36 -7.23 8.93
C ALA A 19 5.04 -6.21 7.81
N ASN A 20 3.89 -5.54 7.92
CA ASN A 20 3.38 -4.58 6.93
C ASN A 20 3.30 -5.15 5.50
N ALA A 21 2.97 -6.45 5.35
CA ALA A 21 2.67 -7.04 4.06
C ALA A 21 1.47 -6.32 3.39
N ARG A 22 1.48 -6.24 2.06
CA ARG A 22 0.53 -5.45 1.26
C ARG A 22 -0.60 -6.33 0.76
N THR A 23 -1.82 -6.00 1.17
CA THR A 23 -3.08 -6.52 0.60
C THR A 23 -3.58 -5.58 -0.48
N GLY A 24 -4.52 -6.02 -1.33
CA GLY A 24 -5.17 -5.15 -2.31
C GLY A 24 -5.84 -3.93 -1.65
N ALA A 25 -6.60 -4.14 -0.57
CA ALA A 25 -7.23 -3.06 0.19
C ALA A 25 -6.22 -2.05 0.77
N LEU A 26 -5.02 -2.51 1.18
CA LEU A 26 -3.97 -1.61 1.66
C LEU A 26 -3.41 -0.75 0.52
N LEU A 27 -3.16 -1.36 -0.65
CA LEU A 27 -2.68 -0.66 -1.83
C LEU A 27 -3.71 0.38 -2.32
N ASP A 28 -4.99 0.00 -2.39
CA ASP A 28 -6.07 0.93 -2.75
C ASP A 28 -6.17 2.11 -1.76
N GLY A 29 -5.98 1.84 -0.46
CA GLY A 29 -5.91 2.89 0.56
C GLY A 29 -4.68 3.78 0.47
N LEU A 30 -3.54 3.26 0.00
CA LEU A 30 -2.34 4.04 -0.27
C LEU A 30 -2.54 4.97 -1.47
N ASP A 31 -3.09 4.46 -2.57
CA ASP A 31 -3.39 5.26 -3.76
C ASP A 31 -4.34 6.42 -3.42
N ALA A 32 -5.38 6.13 -2.64
CA ALA A 32 -6.32 7.15 -2.16
C ALA A 32 -5.67 8.18 -1.22
N ALA A 33 -4.64 7.80 -0.46
CA ALA A 33 -3.91 8.71 0.42
C ALA A 33 -2.86 9.57 -0.33
N TRP A 34 -2.41 9.13 -1.50
CA TRP A 34 -1.52 9.91 -2.38
C TRP A 34 -2.28 10.96 -3.20
N ALA A 35 -3.49 10.65 -3.66
CA ALA A 35 -4.31 11.55 -4.48
C ALA A 35 -4.58 12.96 -3.90
N PRO A 36 -4.82 13.17 -2.58
CA PRO A 36 -5.06 14.50 -2.03
C PRO A 36 -3.78 15.33 -1.78
N ALA A 37 -2.59 14.82 -2.10
CA ALA A 37 -1.32 15.53 -1.87
C ALA A 37 -1.01 16.64 -2.90
N ASP A 38 -1.95 17.01 -3.76
CA ASP A 38 -1.56 17.72 -4.99
C ASP A 38 -1.39 19.25 -4.86
N GLU A 39 -2.08 19.95 -3.96
CA GLU A 39 -2.00 21.42 -3.96
C GLU A 39 -1.01 21.98 -2.91
N ASP A 40 -1.11 21.52 -1.66
CA ASP A 40 -0.32 22.05 -0.54
C ASP A 40 0.79 21.13 -0.04
N VAL A 41 0.84 19.86 -0.48
CA VAL A 41 1.90 18.92 -0.09
C VAL A 41 3.05 19.00 -1.10
N ARG A 42 4.27 18.98 -0.59
CA ARG A 42 5.53 19.02 -1.36
C ARG A 42 6.33 17.73 -1.19
N VAL A 43 6.13 17.04 -0.08
CA VAL A 43 6.85 15.81 0.26
C VAL A 43 5.88 14.83 0.90
N ILE A 44 5.92 13.57 0.46
CA ILE A 44 5.25 12.46 1.14
C ILE A 44 6.30 11.61 1.84
N VAL A 45 6.09 11.35 3.14
CA VAL A 45 6.87 10.43 3.94
C VAL A 45 6.02 9.20 4.26
N GLN A 46 6.42 8.04 3.75
CA GLN A 46 5.83 6.78 4.16
C GLN A 46 6.53 6.28 5.44
N LYS A 47 5.79 6.31 6.54
CA LYS A 47 6.18 5.76 7.83
C LYS A 47 5.57 4.38 8.01
N VAL A 48 6.13 3.60 8.92
CA VAL A 48 5.60 2.30 9.33
C VAL A 48 5.56 2.19 10.85
N ASN A 49 4.63 1.40 11.35
CA ASN A 49 4.66 0.90 12.72
C ASN A 49 5.27 -0.50 12.76
N GLY A 50 5.93 -0.82 13.87
CA GLY A 50 6.56 -2.12 14.10
C GLY A 50 8.00 -2.22 13.59
N ARG A 51 8.52 -3.45 13.56
CA ARG A 51 9.94 -3.75 13.31
C ARG A 51 10.35 -3.66 11.83
N HIS A 52 9.41 -3.86 10.91
CA HIS A 52 9.70 -4.04 9.49
C HIS A 52 9.03 -2.95 8.65
N PHE A 53 9.71 -2.52 7.58
CA PHE A 53 9.11 -1.62 6.60
C PHE A 53 7.92 -2.29 5.89
N SER A 54 8.18 -3.35 5.12
CA SER A 54 7.16 -4.21 4.53
C SER A 54 7.79 -5.53 4.11
N ALA A 55 7.07 -6.63 4.28
CA ALA A 55 7.45 -7.95 3.77
C ALA A 55 7.09 -8.18 2.29
N GLY A 56 6.54 -7.19 1.58
CA GLY A 56 6.11 -7.33 0.18
C GLY A 56 4.61 -7.64 0.07
N HIS A 57 4.22 -8.42 -0.95
CA HIS A 57 2.83 -8.87 -1.11
C HIS A 57 2.42 -9.83 0.00
N ASP A 58 1.20 -9.65 0.51
CA ASP A 58 0.63 -10.56 1.49
C ASP A 58 0.20 -11.87 0.81
N LEU A 59 1.01 -12.90 0.97
CA LEU A 59 0.77 -14.23 0.39
C LEU A 59 -0.49 -14.92 0.96
N LYS A 60 -1.04 -14.43 2.08
CA LYS A 60 -2.27 -14.96 2.68
C LYS A 60 -3.51 -14.19 2.23
N ALA A 61 -3.35 -13.06 1.54
CA ALA A 61 -4.46 -12.31 0.98
C ALA A 61 -5.07 -13.10 -0.20
N ARG A 62 -6.31 -13.57 -0.04
CA ARG A 62 -7.03 -14.31 -1.08
C ARG A 62 -8.19 -13.53 -1.69
N GLU A 63 -8.33 -12.26 -1.32
CA GLU A 63 -9.43 -11.42 -1.79
C GLU A 63 -9.33 -11.23 -3.32
N GLY A 64 -10.35 -11.67 -4.05
CA GLY A 64 -10.37 -11.63 -5.52
C GLY A 64 -9.45 -12.63 -6.22
N ALA A 65 -8.76 -13.52 -5.49
CA ALA A 65 -7.85 -14.50 -6.07
C ALA A 65 -8.59 -15.73 -6.63
N PRO A 66 -8.28 -16.18 -7.86
CA PRO A 66 -8.83 -17.41 -8.43
C PRO A 66 -8.35 -18.64 -7.64
N GLU A 67 -9.07 -19.75 -7.80
CA GLU A 67 -8.70 -21.04 -7.18
C GLU A 67 -7.28 -21.49 -7.57
N LYS A 68 -6.88 -21.20 -8.81
CA LYS A 68 -5.51 -21.37 -9.31
C LYS A 68 -4.94 -20.03 -9.74
N LEU A 69 -3.81 -19.67 -9.14
CA LEU A 69 -3.02 -18.52 -9.57
C LEU A 69 -2.50 -18.78 -11.00
N THR A 70 -2.90 -17.93 -11.93
CA THR A 70 -2.41 -17.95 -13.33
C THR A 70 -1.44 -16.80 -13.54
N LEU A 71 -0.57 -16.96 -14.54
CA LEU A 71 0.39 -15.92 -14.91
C LEU A 71 -0.33 -14.64 -15.38
N GLU A 72 -1.38 -14.78 -16.19
CA GLU A 72 -2.26 -13.68 -16.61
C GLU A 72 -2.86 -12.92 -15.41
N TRP A 73 -3.32 -13.64 -14.39
CA TRP A 73 -3.87 -13.02 -13.20
C TRP A 73 -2.79 -12.24 -12.42
N ILE A 74 -1.61 -12.83 -12.23
CA ILE A 74 -0.47 -12.16 -11.58
C ILE A 74 -0.11 -10.88 -12.36
N TYR A 75 0.02 -10.94 -13.68
CA TYR A 75 0.30 -9.78 -14.50
C TYR A 75 -0.78 -8.71 -14.41
N SER A 76 -2.07 -9.10 -14.41
CA SER A 76 -3.17 -8.15 -14.27
C SER A 76 -3.12 -7.39 -12.94
N MET A 77 -2.73 -8.07 -11.86
CA MET A 77 -2.56 -7.43 -10.55
C MET A 77 -1.34 -6.53 -10.49
N GLU A 78 -0.20 -7.00 -10.99
CA GLU A 78 1.03 -6.19 -11.02
C GLU A 78 0.83 -4.94 -11.87
N THR A 79 0.10 -5.05 -12.98
CA THR A 79 -0.22 -3.90 -13.84
C THR A 79 -1.09 -2.87 -13.14
N ARG A 80 -2.05 -3.29 -12.32
CA ARG A 80 -2.93 -2.35 -11.62
C ARG A 80 -2.17 -1.42 -10.67
N TRP A 81 -1.14 -1.91 -9.97
CA TRP A 81 -0.47 -1.15 -8.89
C TRP A 81 0.97 -0.73 -9.20
N TYR A 82 1.57 -1.21 -10.29
CA TYR A 82 2.98 -0.95 -10.60
C TYR A 82 3.26 -0.57 -12.06
N GLN A 83 2.22 -0.31 -12.88
CA GLN A 83 2.38 0.23 -14.24
C GLN A 83 1.93 1.69 -14.30
#